data_AF-A0A2P6JNN9-F1
#
_entry.id   AF-A0A2P6JNN9-F1
#
_cell.length_a   1.000
_cell.length_b   1.000
_cell.length_c   1.000
_cell.angle_alpha   90.00
_cell.angle_beta   90.00
_cell.angle_gamma   90.00
#
_symmetry.space_group_name_H-M   'P 1'
#
loop_
_entity.id
_entity.type
_entity.pdbx_description
1 polymer ?
#
loop_
_entity_poly.entity_id
_entity_poly.type
_entity_poly.pdbx_seq_one_letter_code
_entity_poly.pdbx_strand_id
1 'polypeptide(L)'
;MAKSSSRSITTDQVLDAAKYLSSQDLRSMQSRLTTTGKELSKLAETSSLNRLLSNEEKAVLQRAAGVVNTVNARIAHAKEKKQRDEKRREAAFKARHAEARKLALQHFPLPPVNSVEQGVEVIRVALVLNHLKVLHYFYSTDEFAAKISRARHTPANRDVASHLRRELRFLASKILQGVEDALADRPEALDDDQRDLSTLLGILIAKADEVRPQVLKQQAEVIEGWTAALSEAGVAND
;
A
#
# COMPACT_ATOMS: atom_id res chain seq x y z
N MET A 1 -40.09 -37.40 17.60
CA MET A 1 -39.06 -36.45 18.07
C MET A 1 -38.05 -36.22 16.95
N ALA A 2 -38.10 -35.06 16.30
CA ALA A 2 -37.17 -34.73 15.22
C ALA A 2 -35.79 -34.42 15.81
N LYS A 3 -34.77 -35.21 15.45
CA LYS A 3 -33.37 -34.89 15.71
C LYS A 3 -33.04 -33.59 14.95
N SER A 4 -32.98 -32.47 15.67
CA SER A 4 -32.34 -31.24 15.20
C SER A 4 -30.86 -31.54 14.96
N SER A 5 -30.52 -31.98 13.75
CA SER A 5 -29.14 -32.05 13.26
C SER A 5 -28.64 -30.61 13.15
N SER A 6 -28.01 -30.09 14.20
CA SER A 6 -27.30 -28.83 14.12
C SER A 6 -26.10 -29.06 13.21
N ARG A 7 -26.18 -28.59 11.96
CA ARG A 7 -25.02 -28.50 11.06
C ARG A 7 -23.96 -27.69 11.80
N SER A 8 -22.93 -28.37 12.28
CA SER A 8 -21.88 -27.71 13.04
C SER A 8 -21.08 -26.83 12.07
N ILE A 9 -21.19 -25.51 12.20
CA ILE A 9 -20.48 -24.50 11.39
C ILE A 9 -18.98 -24.82 11.33
N THR A 10 -18.38 -25.15 10.20
CA THR A 10 -16.93 -25.45 10.19
C THR A 10 -16.07 -24.18 10.25
N THR A 11 -14.81 -24.30 10.64
CA THR A 11 -13.85 -23.17 10.60
C THR A 11 -13.74 -22.59 9.19
N ASP A 12 -13.78 -23.44 8.16
CA ASP A 12 -13.72 -22.99 6.77
C ASP A 12 -14.99 -22.22 6.35
N GLN A 13 -16.17 -22.59 6.86
CA GLN A 13 -17.39 -21.81 6.66
C GLN A 13 -17.32 -20.44 7.37
N VAL A 14 -16.71 -20.37 8.55
CA VAL A 14 -16.45 -19.08 9.23
C VAL A 14 -15.48 -18.25 8.41
N LEU A 15 -14.41 -18.85 7.87
CA LEU A 15 -13.43 -18.14 7.04
C LEU A 15 -14.02 -17.64 5.73
N ASP A 16 -14.89 -18.42 5.09
CA ASP A 16 -15.60 -18.04 3.86
C ASP A 16 -16.62 -16.91 4.13
N ALA A 17 -17.43 -17.04 5.18
CA ALA A 17 -18.34 -15.98 5.61
C ALA A 17 -17.61 -14.70 6.07
N ALA A 18 -16.40 -14.85 6.63
CA ALA A 18 -15.56 -13.77 7.10
C ALA A 18 -14.49 -13.34 6.09
N LYS A 19 -14.61 -13.71 4.81
CA LYS A 19 -13.59 -13.46 3.77
C LYS A 19 -13.14 -11.99 3.73
N TYR A 20 -14.08 -11.07 3.85
CA TYR A 20 -13.85 -9.61 3.80
C TYR A 20 -13.54 -8.94 5.16
N LEU A 21 -13.66 -9.68 6.26
CA LEU A 21 -13.33 -9.15 7.59
C LEU A 21 -11.82 -9.16 7.83
N SER A 22 -11.28 -8.44 8.79
CA SER A 22 -9.87 -8.54 9.23
C SER A 22 -9.72 -9.48 10.44
N SER A 23 -8.49 -9.81 10.83
CA SER A 23 -8.25 -10.47 12.13
C SER A 23 -8.74 -9.63 13.32
N GLN A 24 -8.77 -8.30 13.19
CA GLN A 24 -9.31 -7.40 14.21
C GLN A 24 -10.83 -7.49 14.32
N ASP A 25 -11.54 -7.59 13.20
CA ASP A 25 -12.99 -7.80 13.19
C ASP A 25 -13.38 -9.14 13.83
N LEU A 26 -12.63 -10.20 13.51
CA LEU A 26 -12.80 -11.51 14.13
C LEU A 26 -12.53 -11.48 15.65
N ARG A 27 -11.57 -10.66 16.10
CA ARG A 27 -11.31 -10.43 17.54
C ARG A 27 -12.51 -9.75 18.22
N SER A 28 -13.14 -8.78 17.56
CA SER A 28 -14.35 -8.12 18.07
C SER A 28 -15.51 -9.11 18.21
N MET A 29 -15.73 -9.95 17.18
CA MET A 29 -16.74 -11.02 17.22
C MET A 29 -16.46 -12.04 18.33
N GLN A 30 -15.20 -12.47 18.47
CA GLN A 30 -14.77 -13.36 19.54
C GLN A 30 -15.09 -12.79 20.93
N SER A 31 -14.83 -11.49 21.13
CA SER A 31 -15.12 -10.82 22.41
C SER A 31 -16.60 -10.83 22.74
N ARG A 32 -17.47 -10.53 21.76
CA ARG A 32 -18.93 -10.54 21.94
C ARG A 32 -19.43 -11.92 22.31
N LEU A 33 -19.02 -12.96 21.57
CA LEU A 33 -19.42 -14.34 21.84
C LEU A 33 -18.92 -14.83 23.20
N THR A 34 -17.71 -14.43 23.60
CA THR A 34 -17.18 -14.75 24.93
C THR A 34 -18.04 -14.14 26.04
N THR A 35 -18.46 -12.88 25.89
CA THR A 35 -19.36 -12.23 26.85
C THR A 35 -20.73 -12.90 26.88
N THR A 36 -21.34 -13.14 25.71
CA THR A 36 -22.65 -13.81 25.61
C THR A 36 -22.64 -15.21 26.21
N GLY A 37 -21.58 -16.01 25.95
CA GLY A 37 -21.43 -17.33 26.55
C GLY A 37 -21.39 -17.27 28.08
N LYS A 38 -20.62 -16.32 28.64
CA LYS A 38 -20.55 -16.08 30.09
C LYS A 38 -21.89 -15.64 30.67
N GLU A 39 -22.61 -14.74 30.00
CA GLU A 39 -23.91 -14.25 30.45
C GLU A 39 -24.97 -15.37 30.45
N LEU A 40 -25.01 -16.21 29.42
CA LEU A 40 -25.91 -17.37 29.36
C LEU A 40 -25.63 -18.39 30.48
N SER A 41 -24.35 -18.70 30.73
CA SER A 41 -23.96 -19.54 31.87
C SER A 41 -24.35 -18.91 33.20
N LYS A 42 -24.12 -17.60 33.37
CA LYS A 42 -24.48 -16.87 34.59
C LYS A 42 -25.99 -16.82 34.83
N LEU A 43 -26.80 -16.70 33.78
CA LEU A 43 -28.26 -16.77 33.88
C LEU A 43 -28.73 -18.14 34.39
N ALA A 44 -28.07 -19.22 33.94
CA ALA A 44 -28.37 -20.58 34.38
C ALA A 44 -27.90 -20.88 35.82
N GLU A 45 -26.79 -20.28 36.27
CA GLU A 45 -26.13 -20.65 37.53
C GLU A 45 -26.35 -19.68 38.69
N THR A 46 -26.37 -18.36 38.43
CA THR A 46 -26.13 -17.35 39.49
C THR A 46 -27.20 -16.27 39.58
N SER A 47 -28.20 -16.27 38.70
CA SER A 47 -29.23 -15.22 38.69
C SER A 47 -30.30 -15.43 39.78
N SER A 48 -30.92 -14.35 40.25
CA SER A 48 -32.15 -14.39 41.05
C SER A 48 -33.28 -15.17 40.35
N LEU A 49 -33.21 -15.30 39.02
CA LEU A 49 -34.10 -16.08 38.17
C LEU A 49 -33.82 -17.59 38.23
N ASN A 50 -32.66 -18.06 38.69
CA ASN A 50 -32.34 -19.50 38.78
C ASN A 50 -33.37 -20.28 39.64
N ARG A 51 -33.97 -19.62 40.64
CA ARG A 51 -35.05 -20.21 41.47
C ARG A 51 -36.41 -20.27 40.76
N LEU A 52 -36.59 -19.48 39.71
CA LEU A 52 -37.83 -19.39 38.93
C LEU A 52 -37.78 -20.24 37.65
N LEU A 53 -36.58 -20.62 37.21
CA LEU A 53 -36.39 -21.47 36.03
C LEU A 53 -36.54 -22.94 36.39
N SER A 54 -37.28 -23.66 35.55
CA SER A 54 -37.33 -25.11 35.52
C SER A 54 -35.98 -25.72 35.14
N ASN A 55 -35.79 -26.99 35.47
CA ASN A 55 -34.57 -27.72 35.08
C ASN A 55 -34.39 -27.77 33.55
N GLU A 56 -35.48 -27.77 32.79
CA GLU A 56 -35.44 -27.76 31.33
C GLU A 56 -34.94 -26.42 30.78
N GLU A 57 -35.41 -25.30 31.32
CA GLU A 57 -34.95 -23.96 30.93
C GLU A 57 -33.47 -23.75 31.24
N LYS A 58 -32.99 -24.24 32.39
CA LYS A 58 -31.55 -24.23 32.74
C LYS A 58 -30.72 -25.03 31.75
N ALA A 59 -31.19 -26.23 31.38
CA ALA A 59 -30.52 -27.05 30.38
C ALA A 59 -30.52 -26.40 28.98
N VAL A 60 -31.55 -25.62 28.64
CA VAL A 60 -31.56 -24.83 27.39
C VAL A 60 -30.51 -23.72 27.43
N LEU A 61 -30.43 -22.94 28.52
CA LEU A 61 -29.43 -21.86 28.67
C LEU A 61 -28.00 -22.41 28.63
N GLN A 62 -27.73 -23.53 29.30
CA GLN A 62 -26.43 -24.19 29.27
C GLN A 62 -26.07 -24.72 27.88
N ARG A 63 -27.04 -25.33 27.16
CA ARG A 63 -26.83 -25.76 25.77
C ARG A 63 -26.56 -24.57 24.86
N ALA A 64 -27.29 -23.46 25.01
CA ALA A 64 -27.05 -22.24 24.26
C ALA A 64 -25.65 -21.67 24.51
N ALA A 65 -25.20 -21.62 25.77
CA ALA A 65 -23.83 -21.25 26.13
C ALA A 65 -22.79 -22.17 25.47
N GLY A 66 -23.04 -23.48 25.46
CA GLY A 66 -22.18 -24.47 24.78
C GLY A 66 -22.07 -24.26 23.27
N VAL A 67 -23.18 -23.94 22.60
CA VAL A 67 -23.20 -23.59 21.17
C VAL A 67 -22.39 -22.31 20.92
N VAL A 68 -22.62 -21.26 21.72
CA VAL A 68 -21.89 -20.00 21.62
C VAL A 68 -20.38 -20.21 21.81
N ASN A 69 -19.98 -21.00 22.80
CA ASN A 69 -18.57 -21.31 23.05
C ASN A 69 -17.94 -22.13 21.90
N THR A 70 -18.68 -23.04 21.29
CA THR A 70 -18.22 -23.81 20.13
C THR A 70 -17.99 -22.91 18.91
N VAL A 71 -18.91 -21.99 18.64
CA VAL A 71 -18.75 -20.99 17.56
C VAL A 71 -17.58 -20.05 17.87
N ASN A 72 -17.42 -19.65 19.12
CA ASN A 72 -16.31 -18.79 19.57
C ASN A 72 -14.94 -19.45 19.33
N ALA A 73 -14.80 -20.74 19.63
CA ALA A 73 -13.55 -21.49 19.37
C ALA A 73 -13.20 -21.51 17.88
N ARG A 74 -14.20 -21.64 17.00
CA ARG A 74 -14.01 -21.64 15.53
C ARG A 74 -13.60 -20.26 15.01
N ILE A 75 -14.21 -19.20 15.56
CA ILE A 75 -13.80 -17.82 15.26
C ILE A 75 -12.39 -17.55 15.77
N ALA A 76 -12.00 -18.09 16.93
CA ALA A 76 -10.62 -17.97 17.43
C ALA A 76 -9.61 -18.61 16.46
N HIS A 77 -9.88 -19.82 15.97
CA HIS A 77 -9.04 -20.47 14.95
C HIS A 77 -9.01 -19.70 13.62
N ALA A 78 -10.16 -19.21 13.16
CA ALA A 78 -10.24 -18.40 11.95
C ALA A 78 -9.42 -17.10 12.08
N LYS A 79 -9.51 -16.44 13.24
CA LYS A 79 -8.72 -15.24 13.58
C LYS A 79 -7.22 -15.52 13.53
N GLU A 80 -6.76 -16.61 14.13
CA GLU A 80 -5.33 -16.97 14.14
C GLU A 80 -4.79 -17.29 12.74
N LYS A 81 -5.57 -18.00 11.93
CA LYS A 81 -5.20 -18.25 10.51
C LYS A 81 -5.14 -16.93 9.76
N LYS A 82 -6.16 -16.08 9.90
CA LYS A 82 -6.24 -14.79 9.23
C LYS A 82 -5.12 -13.83 9.63
N GLN A 83 -4.79 -13.76 10.91
CA GLN A 83 -3.67 -12.96 11.41
C GLN A 83 -2.33 -13.41 10.81
N ARG A 84 -2.11 -14.74 10.69
CA ARG A 84 -0.91 -15.28 10.04
C ARG A 84 -0.86 -14.94 8.55
N ASP A 85 -1.98 -15.07 7.85
CA ASP A 85 -2.07 -14.76 6.43
C ASP A 85 -1.87 -13.27 6.16
N GLU A 86 -2.49 -12.39 6.96
CA GLU A 86 -2.29 -10.93 6.91
C GLU A 86 -0.81 -10.57 7.13
N LYS A 87 -0.18 -11.12 8.19
CA LYS A 87 1.24 -10.88 8.47
C LYS A 87 2.14 -11.39 7.34
N ARG A 88 1.83 -12.55 6.75
CA ARG A 88 2.58 -13.10 5.62
C ARG A 88 2.46 -12.22 4.38
N ARG A 89 1.25 -11.73 4.08
CA ARG A 89 1.01 -10.80 2.96
C ARG A 89 1.74 -9.48 3.16
N GLU A 90 1.68 -8.92 4.37
CA GLU A 90 2.39 -7.68 4.70
C GLU A 90 3.91 -7.86 4.57
N ALA A 91 4.46 -8.98 5.05
CA ALA A 91 5.89 -9.29 4.89
C ALA A 91 6.29 -9.45 3.42
N ALA A 92 5.48 -10.16 2.62
CA ALA A 92 5.73 -10.33 1.19
C ALA A 92 5.65 -8.99 0.43
N PHE A 93 4.66 -8.15 0.76
CA PHE A 93 4.52 -6.80 0.23
C PHE A 93 5.75 -5.94 0.54
N LYS A 94 6.19 -5.90 1.81
CA LYS A 94 7.39 -5.15 2.22
C LYS A 94 8.66 -5.65 1.53
N ALA A 95 8.82 -6.97 1.40
CA ALA A 95 9.96 -7.56 0.69
C ALA A 95 9.97 -7.16 -0.78
N ARG A 96 8.81 -7.20 -1.45
CA ARG A 96 8.67 -6.78 -2.85
C ARG A 96 8.98 -5.29 -3.04
N HIS A 97 8.48 -4.42 -2.19
CA HIS A 97 8.81 -2.99 -2.23
C HIS A 97 10.29 -2.73 -1.99
N ALA A 98 10.92 -3.43 -1.04
CA ALA A 98 12.35 -3.29 -0.79
C ALA A 98 13.20 -3.72 -2.00
N GLU A 99 12.81 -4.81 -2.68
CA GLU A 99 13.47 -5.28 -3.89
C GLU A 99 13.27 -4.30 -5.06
N ALA A 100 12.04 -3.83 -5.28
CA ALA A 100 11.72 -2.83 -6.29
C ALA A 100 12.51 -1.53 -6.07
N ARG A 101 12.61 -1.08 -4.83
CA ARG A 101 13.40 0.10 -4.46
C ARG A 101 14.88 -0.08 -4.75
N LYS A 102 15.44 -1.25 -4.44
CA LYS A 102 16.84 -1.59 -4.74
C LYS A 102 17.09 -1.54 -6.25
N LEU A 103 16.21 -2.13 -7.05
CA LEU A 103 16.29 -2.11 -8.51
C LEU A 103 16.15 -0.68 -9.07
N ALA A 104 15.21 0.11 -8.55
CA ALA A 104 15.04 1.51 -8.92
C ALA A 104 16.32 2.32 -8.68
N LEU A 105 16.96 2.16 -7.52
CA LEU A 105 18.23 2.83 -7.19
C LEU A 105 19.39 2.42 -8.11
N GLN A 106 19.41 1.18 -8.57
CA GLN A 106 20.45 0.67 -9.47
C GLN A 106 20.33 1.23 -10.89
N HIS A 107 19.10 1.38 -11.40
CA HIS A 107 18.83 1.78 -12.79
C HIS A 107 18.53 3.27 -12.97
N PHE A 108 18.11 3.95 -11.90
CA PHE A 108 17.97 5.40 -11.86
C PHE A 108 18.92 5.97 -10.80
N PRO A 109 20.25 5.89 -11.02
CA PRO A 109 21.23 6.54 -10.16
C PRO A 109 21.13 8.05 -10.38
N LEU A 110 20.11 8.66 -9.79
CA LEU A 110 19.91 10.10 -9.90
C LEU A 110 21.08 10.78 -9.19
N PRO A 111 21.91 11.54 -9.93
CA PRO A 111 23.12 12.10 -9.37
C PRO A 111 22.79 13.06 -8.23
N PRO A 112 23.67 13.19 -7.22
CA PRO A 112 23.63 14.37 -6.37
C PRO A 112 23.73 15.59 -7.28
N VAL A 113 22.84 16.57 -7.11
CA VAL A 113 22.77 17.73 -8.02
C VAL A 113 23.90 18.69 -7.67
N ASN A 114 25.07 18.41 -8.26
CA ASN A 114 26.29 19.17 -8.10
C ASN A 114 26.68 19.92 -9.39
N SER A 115 25.99 19.64 -10.49
CA SER A 115 26.16 20.35 -11.76
C SER A 115 24.81 20.66 -12.42
N VAL A 116 24.84 21.57 -13.40
CA VAL A 116 23.68 21.92 -14.22
C VAL A 116 23.18 20.71 -14.99
N GLU A 117 24.09 19.93 -15.61
CA GLU A 117 23.77 18.76 -16.42
C GLU A 117 23.06 17.69 -15.59
N GLN A 118 23.55 17.45 -14.38
CA GLN A 118 22.95 16.51 -13.43
C GLN A 118 21.53 16.94 -13.01
N GLY A 119 21.34 18.23 -12.72
CA GLY A 119 20.02 18.77 -12.40
C GLY A 119 19.05 18.67 -13.58
N VAL A 120 19.50 18.99 -14.78
CA VAL A 120 18.70 18.91 -16.01
C VAL A 120 18.33 17.45 -16.32
N GLU A 121 19.20 16.48 -16.09
CA GLU A 121 18.84 15.06 -16.30
C GLU A 121 17.73 14.59 -15.36
N VAL A 122 17.70 15.06 -14.10
CA VAL A 122 16.57 14.78 -13.19
C VAL A 122 15.24 15.30 -13.76
N ILE A 123 15.25 16.50 -14.36
CA ILE A 123 14.06 17.08 -15.00
C ILE A 123 13.63 16.24 -16.22
N ARG A 124 14.59 15.85 -17.08
CA ARG A 124 14.31 15.03 -18.27
C ARG A 124 13.68 13.68 -17.89
N VAL A 125 14.27 12.97 -16.92
CA VAL A 125 13.74 11.70 -16.43
C VAL A 125 12.33 11.88 -15.86
N ALA A 126 12.09 12.93 -15.06
CA ALA A 126 10.77 13.19 -14.51
C ALA A 126 9.70 13.39 -15.58
N LEU A 127 9.98 14.18 -16.62
CA LEU A 127 9.03 14.45 -17.71
C LEU A 127 8.68 13.16 -18.47
N VAL A 128 9.68 12.33 -18.78
CA VAL A 128 9.49 11.04 -19.45
C VAL A 128 8.65 10.09 -18.60
N LEU A 129 8.98 9.94 -17.31
CA LEU A 129 8.23 9.05 -16.43
C LEU A 129 6.81 9.54 -16.15
N ASN A 130 6.56 10.85 -16.16
CA ASN A 130 5.20 11.37 -16.07
C ASN A 130 4.39 11.09 -17.34
N HIS A 131 5.00 11.24 -18.52
CA HIS A 131 4.35 10.86 -19.78
C HIS A 131 3.92 9.39 -19.78
N LEU A 132 4.76 8.49 -19.22
CA LEU A 132 4.45 7.07 -19.04
C LEU A 132 3.50 6.76 -17.87
N LYS A 133 3.00 7.77 -17.16
CA LYS A 133 2.12 7.62 -15.98
C LYS A 133 2.75 6.83 -14.83
N VAL A 134 4.08 6.83 -14.76
CA VAL A 134 4.85 6.27 -13.62
C VAL A 134 5.03 7.31 -12.53
N LEU A 135 5.28 8.57 -12.92
CA LEU A 135 5.48 9.68 -11.99
C LEU A 135 4.28 10.62 -12.01
N HIS A 136 3.68 10.89 -10.85
CA HIS A 136 2.57 11.84 -10.72
C HIS A 136 1.45 11.63 -11.76
N TYR A 137 1.03 10.37 -11.92
CA TYR A 137 0.13 9.89 -12.99
C TYR A 137 -1.19 10.67 -13.15
N PHE A 138 -1.65 11.31 -12.07
CA PHE A 138 -2.87 12.10 -12.00
C PHE A 138 -2.80 13.41 -12.79
N TYR A 139 -1.61 13.94 -13.09
CA TYR A 139 -1.45 15.10 -13.98
C TYR A 139 -1.37 14.66 -15.44
N SER A 140 -1.92 15.47 -16.34
CA SER A 140 -1.52 15.41 -17.75
C SER A 140 -0.04 15.78 -17.92
N THR A 141 0.54 15.42 -19.07
CA THR A 141 1.95 15.76 -19.36
C THR A 141 2.18 17.27 -19.30
N ASP A 142 1.24 18.06 -19.83
CA ASP A 142 1.35 19.53 -19.87
C ASP A 142 1.13 20.15 -18.48
N GLU A 143 0.19 19.63 -17.68
CA GLU A 143 -0.01 20.09 -16.30
C GLU A 143 1.22 19.85 -15.43
N PHE A 144 1.82 18.67 -15.60
CA PHE A 144 3.04 18.32 -14.88
C PHE A 144 4.23 19.18 -15.33
N ALA A 145 4.40 19.36 -16.64
CA ALA A 145 5.41 20.24 -17.21
C ALA A 145 5.26 21.69 -16.70
N ALA A 146 4.03 22.23 -16.68
CA ALA A 146 3.75 23.55 -16.13
C ALA A 146 4.06 23.63 -14.63
N LYS A 147 3.81 22.57 -13.86
CA LYS A 147 4.17 22.50 -12.44
C LYS A 147 5.68 22.51 -12.24
N ILE A 148 6.43 21.70 -13.00
CA ILE A 148 7.90 21.70 -12.98
C ILE A 148 8.43 23.08 -13.41
N SER A 149 7.87 23.67 -14.46
CA SER A 149 8.22 25.00 -14.96
C SER A 149 8.06 26.07 -13.89
N ARG A 150 6.96 26.05 -13.12
CA ARG A 150 6.75 26.97 -12.00
C ARG A 150 7.74 26.77 -10.85
N ALA A 151 8.08 25.51 -10.54
CA ALA A 151 8.95 25.17 -9.41
C ALA A 151 10.39 25.71 -9.52
N ARG A 152 10.83 26.18 -10.70
CA ARG A 152 12.13 26.87 -10.84
C ARG A 152 12.15 28.28 -10.23
N HIS A 153 10.98 28.89 -10.02
CA HIS A 153 10.91 30.28 -9.54
C HIS A 153 11.06 30.30 -8.03
N THR A 154 12.16 30.87 -7.58
CA THR A 154 12.47 30.98 -6.15
C THR A 154 11.58 32.04 -5.49
N PRO A 155 10.94 31.74 -4.35
CA PRO A 155 10.28 32.76 -3.53
C PRO A 155 11.26 33.85 -3.09
N ALA A 156 10.83 35.11 -3.03
CA ALA A 156 11.70 36.27 -2.77
C ALA A 156 12.53 36.21 -1.46
N ASN A 157 12.16 35.34 -0.52
CA ASN A 157 12.82 35.17 0.77
C ASN A 157 13.77 33.96 0.84
N ARG A 158 14.11 33.33 -0.28
CA ARG A 158 14.96 32.13 -0.31
C ARG A 158 16.17 32.32 -1.21
N ASP A 159 17.27 31.69 -0.80
CA ASP A 159 18.43 31.49 -1.66
C ASP A 159 18.04 30.62 -2.88
N VAL A 160 18.38 31.11 -4.07
CA VAL A 160 18.00 30.50 -5.35
C VAL A 160 18.65 29.13 -5.51
N ALA A 161 19.96 29.02 -5.31
CA ALA A 161 20.68 27.77 -5.48
C ALA A 161 20.18 26.68 -4.53
N SER A 162 19.99 27.01 -3.26
CA SER A 162 19.45 26.09 -2.24
C SER A 162 18.01 25.67 -2.55
N HIS A 163 17.18 26.58 -3.06
CA HIS A 163 15.82 26.25 -3.48
C HIS A 163 15.81 25.25 -4.64
N LEU A 164 16.53 25.54 -5.72
CA LEU A 164 16.60 24.67 -6.90
C LEU A 164 17.14 23.28 -6.54
N ARG A 165 18.22 23.19 -5.76
CA ARG A 165 18.78 21.91 -5.27
C ARG A 165 17.74 21.11 -4.47
N ARG A 166 16.95 21.78 -3.63
CA ARG A 166 15.90 21.13 -2.84
C ARG A 166 14.78 20.59 -3.72
N GLU A 167 14.30 21.38 -4.69
CA GLU A 167 13.26 20.92 -5.62
C GLU A 167 13.72 19.73 -6.45
N LEU A 168 14.97 19.75 -6.94
CA LEU A 168 15.54 18.63 -7.68
C LEU A 168 15.73 17.38 -6.81
N ARG A 169 16.18 17.53 -5.56
CA ARG A 169 16.27 16.40 -4.62
C ARG A 169 14.89 15.81 -4.31
N PHE A 170 13.88 16.66 -4.14
CA PHE A 170 12.51 16.23 -3.95
C PHE A 170 12.02 15.45 -5.18
N LEU A 171 12.23 15.99 -6.38
CA LEU A 171 11.84 15.34 -7.63
C LEU A 171 12.55 14.00 -7.84
N ALA A 172 13.84 13.93 -7.52
CA ALA A 172 14.62 12.70 -7.59
C ALA A 172 14.07 11.62 -6.65
N SER A 173 13.74 12.00 -5.41
CA SER A 173 13.06 11.10 -4.47
C SER A 173 11.70 10.61 -5.00
N LYS A 174 10.94 11.48 -5.68
CA LYS A 174 9.66 11.11 -6.29
C LYS A 174 9.80 10.21 -7.52
N ILE A 175 10.84 10.37 -8.32
CA ILE A 175 11.16 9.43 -9.40
C ILE A 175 11.38 8.03 -8.82
N LEU A 176 12.24 7.90 -7.80
CA LEU A 176 12.51 6.61 -7.17
C LEU A 176 11.25 5.97 -6.59
N GLN A 177 10.42 6.76 -5.89
CA GLN A 177 9.15 6.27 -5.36
C GLN A 177 8.19 5.85 -6.48
N GLY A 178 8.05 6.64 -7.55
CA GLY A 178 7.15 6.30 -8.66
C GLY A 178 7.57 5.02 -9.39
N VAL A 179 8.87 4.80 -9.57
CA VAL A 179 9.38 3.54 -10.12
C VAL A 179 9.16 2.37 -9.16
N GLU A 180 9.42 2.55 -7.87
CA GLU A 180 9.14 1.55 -6.84
C GLU A 180 7.66 1.13 -6.86
N ASP A 181 6.75 2.09 -6.82
CA ASP A 181 5.30 1.87 -6.83
C ASP A 181 4.86 1.19 -8.15
N ALA A 182 5.35 1.65 -9.30
CA ALA A 182 5.01 1.06 -10.59
C ALA A 182 5.44 -0.41 -10.74
N LEU A 183 6.51 -0.82 -10.04
CA LEU A 183 7.00 -2.20 -10.02
C LEU A 183 6.27 -3.05 -8.95
N ALA A 184 5.96 -2.45 -7.80
CA ALA A 184 5.46 -3.16 -6.63
C ALA A 184 3.92 -3.22 -6.54
N ASP A 185 3.19 -2.18 -6.96
CA ASP A 185 1.73 -2.01 -6.81
C ASP A 185 0.88 -2.73 -7.88
N ARG A 186 1.42 -3.74 -8.58
CA ARG A 186 0.64 -4.59 -9.50
C ARG A 186 0.32 -5.96 -8.86
N PRO A 187 -0.82 -6.10 -8.16
CA PRO A 187 -1.21 -7.31 -7.45
C PRO A 187 -1.93 -8.37 -8.30
N GLU A 188 -2.21 -8.11 -9.59
CA GLU A 188 -2.93 -9.06 -10.48
C GLU A 188 -2.12 -10.34 -10.81
N ALA A 189 -0.90 -10.46 -10.30
CA ALA A 189 0.00 -11.58 -10.53
C ALA A 189 0.36 -12.36 -9.25
N LEU A 190 -0.52 -12.31 -8.24
CA LEU A 190 -0.42 -13.18 -7.05
C LEU A 190 -1.06 -14.56 -7.26
N ASP A 191 -1.73 -14.76 -8.41
CA ASP A 191 -2.02 -16.08 -8.96
C ASP A 191 -1.19 -16.24 -10.26
N ASP A 192 -0.14 -17.06 -10.18
CA ASP A 192 0.58 -17.71 -11.27
C ASP A 192 1.35 -16.89 -12.34
N ASP A 193 1.74 -15.65 -12.07
CA ASP A 193 2.81 -15.01 -12.86
C ASP A 193 3.70 -14.13 -11.98
N GLN A 194 4.74 -14.76 -11.43
CA GLN A 194 5.93 -14.07 -10.95
C GLN A 194 6.60 -13.31 -12.10
N ARG A 195 6.02 -12.18 -12.53
CA ARG A 195 6.79 -11.25 -13.37
C ARG A 195 7.90 -10.70 -12.49
N ASP A 196 9.08 -11.27 -12.70
CA ASP A 196 10.35 -10.81 -12.19
C ASP A 196 10.43 -9.28 -12.30
N LEU A 197 10.73 -8.62 -11.19
CA LEU A 197 10.80 -7.17 -11.10
C LEU A 197 11.82 -6.61 -12.10
N SER A 198 12.87 -7.38 -12.42
CA SER A 198 13.89 -7.01 -13.39
C SER A 198 13.31 -6.95 -14.80
N THR A 199 12.48 -7.93 -15.17
CA THR A 199 11.74 -7.93 -16.45
C THR A 199 10.78 -6.74 -16.55
N LEU A 200 10.02 -6.44 -15.48
CA LEU A 200 9.13 -5.28 -15.45
C LEU A 200 9.90 -3.96 -15.61
N LEU A 201 11.05 -3.85 -14.94
CA LEU A 201 11.94 -2.71 -15.07
C LEU A 201 12.50 -2.58 -16.48
N GLY A 202 12.91 -3.68 -17.11
CA GLY A 202 13.38 -3.69 -18.51
C GLY A 202 12.33 -3.16 -19.48
N ILE A 203 11.06 -3.55 -19.31
CA ILE A 203 9.94 -3.02 -20.10
C ILE A 203 9.76 -1.51 -19.87
N LEU A 204 9.85 -1.06 -18.62
CA LEU A 204 9.73 0.35 -18.29
C LEU A 204 10.85 1.17 -18.95
N ILE A 205 12.10 0.71 -18.85
CA ILE A 205 13.27 1.38 -19.45
C ILE A 205 13.11 1.45 -20.96
N ALA A 206 12.77 0.35 -21.63
CA ALA A 206 12.57 0.32 -23.07
C ALA A 206 11.50 1.33 -23.53
N LYS A 207 10.37 1.40 -22.81
CA LYS A 207 9.32 2.40 -23.09
C LYS A 207 9.79 3.83 -22.84
N ALA A 208 10.58 4.05 -21.79
CA ALA A 208 11.12 5.36 -21.49
C ALA A 208 12.06 5.83 -22.60
N ASP A 209 12.92 4.96 -23.10
CA ASP A 209 13.84 5.28 -24.18
C ASP A 209 13.11 5.51 -25.52
N GLU A 210 12.04 4.77 -25.79
CA GLU A 210 11.19 4.95 -26.97
C GLU A 210 10.55 6.35 -27.01
N VAL A 211 9.93 6.79 -25.90
CA VAL A 211 9.20 8.08 -25.87
C VAL A 211 10.11 9.28 -25.59
N ARG A 212 11.31 9.06 -25.03
CA ARG A 212 12.21 10.13 -24.57
C ARG A 212 12.45 11.20 -25.66
N PRO A 213 12.84 10.89 -26.91
CA PRO A 213 13.14 11.92 -27.90
C PRO A 213 11.94 12.85 -28.18
N GLN A 214 10.74 12.27 -28.28
CA GLN A 214 9.52 13.03 -28.54
C GLN A 214 9.14 13.91 -27.35
N VAL A 215 9.15 13.35 -26.14
CA VAL A 215 8.79 14.08 -24.91
C VAL A 215 9.75 15.23 -24.68
N LEU A 216 11.07 15.00 -24.80
CA LEU A 216 12.06 16.05 -24.58
C LEU A 216 11.97 17.16 -25.63
N LYS A 217 11.63 16.82 -26.88
CA LYS A 217 11.38 17.83 -27.93
C LYS A 217 10.14 18.67 -27.61
N GLN A 218 9.06 18.04 -27.17
CA GLN A 218 7.81 18.74 -26.81
C GLN A 218 7.97 19.64 -25.59
N GLN A 219 8.84 19.26 -24.66
CA GLN A 219 9.05 19.95 -23.38
C GLN A 219 10.36 20.75 -23.35
N ALA A 220 10.88 21.15 -24.52
CA ALA A 220 12.17 21.84 -24.66
C ALA A 220 12.23 23.14 -23.84
N GLU A 221 11.17 23.96 -23.86
CA GLU A 221 11.10 25.22 -23.11
C GLU A 221 11.27 25.02 -21.59
N VAL A 222 10.72 23.92 -21.05
CA VAL A 222 10.86 23.59 -19.62
C VAL A 222 12.31 23.24 -19.32
N ILE A 223 12.95 22.45 -20.17
CA ILE A 223 14.34 22.01 -20.03
C ILE A 223 15.28 23.22 -20.13
N GLU A 224 15.09 24.08 -21.11
CA GLU A 224 15.87 25.31 -21.32
C GLU A 224 15.71 26.27 -20.12
N GLY A 225 14.48 26.47 -19.64
CA GLY A 225 14.22 27.32 -18.48
C GLY A 225 14.89 26.81 -17.19
N TRP A 226 14.92 25.49 -16.97
CA TRP A 226 15.66 24.90 -15.85
C TRP A 226 17.18 24.98 -16.04
N THR A 227 17.66 24.81 -17.28
CA THR A 227 19.09 24.94 -17.62
C THR A 227 19.57 26.35 -17.28
N ALA A 228 18.86 27.38 -17.75
CA ALA A 228 19.19 28.78 -17.46
C ALA A 228 19.15 29.08 -15.96
N ALA A 229 18.10 28.66 -15.25
CA ALA A 229 17.97 28.90 -13.81
C ALA A 229 19.11 28.26 -13.00
N LEU A 230 19.54 27.05 -13.37
CA LEU A 230 20.65 26.36 -12.70
C LEU A 230 22.01 27.01 -13.01
N SER A 231 22.22 27.45 -14.25
CA SER A 231 23.43 28.17 -14.66
C SER A 231 23.55 29.53 -13.95
N GLU A 232 22.47 30.30 -13.91
CA GLU A 232 22.41 31.61 -13.24
C GLU A 232 22.63 31.49 -11.72
N ALA A 233 22.07 30.44 -11.11
CA ALA A 233 22.23 30.18 -9.69
C ALA A 233 23.64 29.67 -9.30
N GLY A 234 24.55 29.49 -10.27
CA GLY A 234 25.92 29.06 -10.00
C GLY A 234 26.01 27.66 -9.42
N VAL A 235 25.09 26.75 -9.77
CA VAL A 235 25.07 25.35 -9.29
C VAL A 235 26.25 24.52 -9.87
N ALA A 236 27.30 25.17 -10.39
CA ALA A 236 28.35 24.57 -11.21
C ALA A 236 29.78 24.69 -10.66
N ASN A 237 30.04 25.33 -9.51
CA ASN A 237 31.43 25.53 -9.04
C ASN A 237 31.63 25.12 -7.57
N ASP A 238 31.62 23.82 -7.29
CA ASP A 238 32.41 23.19 -6.21
C ASP A 238 32.82 21.76 -6.63
#